data_AF-A0A412B0Y1-F1
#
_entry.id   AF-A0A412B0Y1-F1
#
_cell.length_a   1.000
_cell.length_b   1.000
_cell.length_c   1.000
_cell.angle_alpha   90.00
_cell.angle_beta   90.00
_cell.angle_gamma   90.00
#
_symmetry.space_group_name_H-M   'P 1'
#
loop_
_entity.id
_entity.type
_entity.pdbx_description
1 polymer ?
#
loop_
_entity_poly.entity_id
_entity_poly.type
_entity_poly.pdbx_seq_one_letter_code
_entity_poly.pdbx_strand_id
1 'polypeptide(L)'
;MEASGNDVEYRLQKAANGLDLSQPDGKIAYLTACVSILATLDSKIEQEVYAGRIAAEVEIEKSSVMAQVEKQMRKRRRSQSVQEFREIQKATSGFGDAVNPQKSQNLRAANAEEALTAYVINNPDMANNIEKWIRPEDFVTDFNRRVYETVTERIRENRPVSPTDLTQDFSEQEMSRIAGMLYKASVGGETLEAAKDYCKIIKQEKSSAKLREPLKDDEAKRLFEEIQKNKLGK
;
A
#
# COMPACT_ATOMS: atom_id res chain seq x y z
N MET A 1 -21.38 7.15 -31.43
CA MET A 1 -20.54 8.16 -30.74
C MET A 1 -21.35 9.32 -30.15
N GLU A 2 -22.63 9.48 -30.48
CA GLU A 2 -23.40 10.71 -30.14
C GLU A 2 -23.88 10.83 -28.68
N ALA A 3 -23.75 9.77 -27.86
CA ALA A 3 -24.27 9.77 -26.48
C ALA A 3 -23.51 10.70 -25.51
N SER A 4 -22.19 10.85 -25.65
CA SER A 4 -21.40 11.67 -24.69
C SER A 4 -21.66 13.17 -24.79
N GLY A 5 -21.71 13.72 -26.01
CA GLY A 5 -21.85 15.17 -26.19
C GLY A 5 -23.15 15.72 -25.60
N ASN A 6 -24.22 14.92 -25.59
CA ASN A 6 -25.51 15.30 -25.02
C ASN A 6 -25.51 15.27 -23.47
N ASP A 7 -24.76 14.36 -22.84
CA ASP A 7 -24.55 14.35 -21.37
C ASP A 7 -23.76 15.58 -20.90
N VAL A 8 -22.67 15.91 -21.60
CA VAL A 8 -21.85 17.08 -21.26
C VAL A 8 -22.66 18.36 -21.39
N GLU A 9 -23.41 18.51 -22.48
CA GLU A 9 -24.29 19.66 -22.71
C GLU A 9 -25.33 19.83 -21.59
N TYR A 10 -26.05 18.75 -21.25
CA TYR A 10 -27.02 18.75 -20.15
C TYR A 10 -26.38 19.13 -18.80
N ARG A 11 -25.17 18.62 -18.51
CA ARG A 11 -24.44 18.93 -17.28
C ARG A 11 -23.98 20.38 -17.21
N LEU A 12 -23.54 20.97 -18.32
CA LEU A 12 -23.17 22.39 -18.41
C LEU A 12 -24.40 23.29 -18.25
N GLN A 13 -25.52 22.98 -18.93
CA GLN A 13 -26.78 23.71 -18.76
C GLN A 13 -27.26 23.64 -17.29
N LYS A 14 -27.19 22.47 -16.66
CA LYS A 14 -27.51 22.30 -15.24
C LYS A 14 -26.59 23.07 -14.31
N ALA A 15 -25.35 23.36 -14.71
CA ALA A 15 -24.40 24.16 -13.94
C ALA A 15 -24.74 25.68 -13.97
N ALA A 16 -25.45 26.16 -15.00
CA ALA A 16 -25.94 27.54 -15.08
C ALA A 16 -27.24 27.77 -14.28
N ASN A 17 -28.03 26.72 -14.03
CA ASN A 17 -29.36 26.84 -13.41
C ASN A 17 -29.31 27.49 -12.02
N GLY A 18 -29.97 28.65 -11.89
CA GLY A 18 -30.07 29.39 -10.64
C GLY A 18 -28.90 30.33 -10.33
N LEU A 19 -27.98 30.54 -11.28
CA LEU A 19 -26.88 31.51 -11.16
C LEU A 19 -27.17 32.78 -11.96
N ASP A 20 -26.91 33.94 -11.37
CA ASP A 20 -26.97 35.23 -12.07
C ASP A 20 -25.62 35.54 -12.74
N LEU A 21 -25.52 35.27 -14.04
CA LEU A 21 -24.32 35.53 -14.84
C LEU A 21 -24.06 37.02 -15.12
N SER A 22 -24.94 37.93 -14.70
CA SER A 22 -24.65 39.37 -14.71
C SER A 22 -23.71 39.78 -13.57
N GLN A 23 -23.68 39.02 -12.47
CA GLN A 23 -22.86 39.31 -11.31
C GLN A 23 -21.52 38.56 -11.34
N PRO A 24 -20.41 39.17 -10.86
CA PRO A 24 -19.11 38.52 -10.80
C PRO A 24 -19.13 37.18 -10.06
N ASP A 25 -19.86 37.09 -8.95
CA ASP A 25 -19.95 35.87 -8.13
C ASP A 25 -20.67 34.72 -8.87
N GLY A 26 -21.73 35.04 -9.63
CA GLY A 26 -22.44 34.07 -10.46
C GLY A 26 -21.57 33.59 -11.63
N LYS A 27 -20.85 34.50 -12.29
CA LYS A 27 -19.83 34.15 -13.30
C LYS A 27 -18.75 33.22 -12.73
N ILE A 28 -18.24 33.49 -11.53
CA ILE A 28 -17.22 32.66 -10.84
C ILE A 28 -17.77 31.28 -10.47
N ALA A 29 -18.98 31.22 -9.91
CA ALA A 29 -19.64 29.97 -9.52
C ALA A 29 -19.89 29.06 -10.74
N TYR A 30 -20.43 29.63 -11.81
CA TYR A 30 -20.69 28.94 -13.07
C TYR A 30 -19.39 28.40 -13.69
N LEU A 31 -18.37 29.25 -13.83
CA LEU A 31 -17.07 28.85 -14.37
C LEU A 31 -16.43 27.73 -13.54
N THR A 32 -16.54 27.76 -12.21
CA THR A 32 -16.00 26.74 -11.31
C THR A 32 -16.70 25.38 -11.48
N ALA A 33 -18.03 25.40 -11.66
CA ALA A 33 -18.80 24.20 -11.94
C ALA A 33 -18.46 23.62 -13.32
N CYS A 34 -18.43 24.46 -14.36
CA CYS A 34 -18.07 24.07 -15.72
C CYS A 34 -16.64 23.51 -15.83
N VAL A 35 -15.64 24.18 -15.23
CA VAL A 35 -14.26 23.66 -15.12
C VAL A 35 -14.22 22.28 -14.46
N SER A 36 -15.08 22.04 -13.45
CA SER A 36 -15.16 20.75 -12.76
C SER A 36 -15.84 19.65 -13.58
N ILE A 37 -16.68 20.01 -14.56
CA ILE A 37 -17.26 19.11 -15.58
C ILE A 37 -16.24 18.80 -16.68
N LEU A 38 -15.59 19.82 -17.25
CA LEU A 38 -14.58 19.63 -18.30
C LEU A 38 -13.37 18.82 -17.81
N ALA A 39 -12.98 18.97 -16.54
CA ALA A 39 -11.95 18.15 -15.92
C ALA A 39 -12.35 16.68 -15.68
N THR A 40 -13.55 16.24 -16.11
CA THR A 40 -13.95 14.83 -16.17
C THR A 40 -13.92 14.24 -17.57
N LEU A 41 -13.56 15.02 -18.60
CA LEU A 41 -13.57 14.57 -19.99
C LEU A 41 -12.20 14.04 -20.38
N ASP A 42 -12.16 12.89 -21.06
CA ASP A 42 -10.93 12.26 -21.52
C ASP A 42 -10.38 12.92 -22.81
N SER A 43 -11.25 13.51 -23.63
CA SER A 43 -10.88 14.15 -24.89
C SER A 43 -10.45 15.60 -24.70
N LYS A 44 -9.17 15.90 -25.00
CA LYS A 44 -8.64 17.28 -24.97
C LYS A 44 -9.33 18.20 -25.98
N ILE A 45 -9.71 17.66 -27.14
CA ILE A 45 -10.42 18.40 -28.20
C ILE A 45 -11.81 18.81 -27.69
N GLU A 46 -12.52 17.88 -27.04
CA GLU A 46 -13.84 18.13 -26.46
C GLU A 46 -13.77 19.20 -25.35
N GLN A 47 -12.76 19.11 -24.45
CA GLN A 47 -12.48 20.14 -23.46
C GLN A 47 -12.30 21.52 -24.12
N GLU A 48 -11.54 21.63 -25.20
CA GLU A 48 -11.28 22.91 -25.87
C GLU A 48 -12.51 23.49 -26.59
N VAL A 49 -13.35 22.63 -27.19
CA VAL A 49 -14.60 23.06 -27.83
C VAL A 49 -15.55 23.65 -26.79
N TYR A 50 -15.83 22.92 -25.70
CA TYR A 50 -16.72 23.43 -24.65
C TYR A 50 -16.11 24.60 -23.87
N ALA A 51 -14.80 24.58 -23.58
CA ALA A 51 -14.13 25.71 -22.94
C ALA A 51 -14.18 26.98 -23.79
N GLY A 52 -14.08 26.88 -25.12
CA GLY A 52 -14.25 28.01 -26.03
C GLY A 52 -15.64 28.63 -25.94
N ARG A 53 -16.69 27.80 -25.81
CA ARG A 53 -18.06 28.27 -25.63
C ARG A 53 -18.28 28.97 -24.28
N ILE A 54 -17.84 28.34 -23.18
CA ILE A 54 -17.97 28.90 -21.81
C ILE A 54 -17.15 30.20 -21.70
N ALA A 55 -15.98 30.26 -22.34
CA ALA A 55 -15.15 31.46 -22.40
C ALA A 55 -15.89 32.64 -23.05
N ALA A 56 -16.57 32.40 -24.18
CA ALA A 56 -17.38 33.42 -24.85
C ALA A 56 -18.60 33.85 -24.01
N GLU A 57 -19.28 32.92 -23.35
CA GLU A 57 -20.47 33.19 -22.51
C GLU A 57 -20.16 34.03 -21.27
N VAL A 58 -18.96 33.88 -20.69
CA VAL A 58 -18.53 34.59 -19.48
C VAL A 58 -17.66 35.83 -19.79
N GLU A 59 -17.31 36.04 -21.06
CA GLU A 59 -16.44 37.11 -21.59
C GLU A 59 -14.99 37.04 -21.09
N ILE A 60 -14.39 35.85 -21.17
CA ILE A 60 -13.02 35.58 -20.74
C ILE A 60 -12.23 34.81 -21.80
N GLU A 61 -10.91 34.75 -21.64
CA GLU A 61 -10.03 34.01 -22.55
C GLU A 61 -10.16 32.47 -22.42
N LYS A 62 -10.23 31.75 -23.55
CA LYS A 62 -10.24 30.27 -23.58
C LYS A 62 -9.03 29.69 -22.82
N SER A 63 -7.87 30.33 -22.97
CA SER A 63 -6.63 29.92 -22.29
C SER A 63 -6.76 29.93 -20.77
N SER A 64 -7.47 30.92 -20.20
CA SER A 64 -7.75 31.02 -18.76
C SER A 64 -8.65 29.88 -18.28
N VAL A 65 -9.69 29.52 -19.05
CA VAL A 65 -10.55 28.36 -18.75
C VAL A 65 -9.73 27.07 -18.77
N MET A 66 -8.95 26.86 -19.84
CA MET A 66 -8.14 25.65 -20.01
C MET A 66 -7.06 25.49 -18.93
N ALA A 67 -6.47 26.59 -18.44
CA ALA A 67 -5.53 26.57 -17.33
C ALA A 67 -6.19 26.10 -16.02
N GLN A 68 -7.43 26.51 -15.75
CA GLN A 68 -8.19 26.02 -14.58
C GLN A 68 -8.63 24.56 -14.74
N VAL A 69 -9.03 24.13 -15.95
CA VAL A 69 -9.31 22.71 -16.26
C VAL A 69 -8.08 21.85 -15.98
N GLU A 70 -6.91 22.24 -16.47
CA GLU A 70 -5.68 21.48 -16.22
C GLU A 70 -5.30 21.46 -14.74
N LYS A 71 -5.40 22.59 -14.03
CA LYS A 71 -5.18 22.67 -12.57
C LYS A 71 -6.12 21.72 -11.82
N GLN A 72 -7.39 21.66 -12.20
CA GLN A 72 -8.39 20.78 -11.59
C GLN A 72 -8.14 19.31 -11.94
N MET A 73 -7.72 18.98 -13.17
CA MET A 73 -7.27 17.64 -13.55
C MET A 73 -6.04 17.19 -12.75
N ARG A 74 -5.02 18.05 -12.59
CA ARG A 74 -3.84 17.77 -11.76
C ARG A 74 -4.23 17.53 -10.30
N LYS A 75 -5.16 18.33 -9.74
CA LYS A 75 -5.71 18.13 -8.39
C LYS A 75 -6.48 16.80 -8.28
N ARG A 76 -7.32 16.46 -9.26
CA ARG A 76 -8.05 15.18 -9.33
C ARG A 76 -7.07 14.00 -9.40
N ARG A 77 -6.10 14.00 -10.32
CA ARG A 77 -5.07 12.95 -10.42
C ARG A 77 -4.27 12.78 -9.14
N ARG A 78 -3.90 13.88 -8.45
CA ARG A 78 -3.25 13.79 -7.13
C ARG A 78 -4.18 13.21 -6.06
N SER A 79 -5.47 13.56 -6.07
CA SER A 79 -6.45 13.02 -5.13
C SER A 79 -6.78 11.54 -5.40
N GLN A 80 -6.85 11.14 -6.68
CA GLN A 80 -7.01 9.76 -7.11
C GLN A 80 -5.78 8.94 -6.73
N SER A 81 -4.57 9.40 -7.06
CA SER A 81 -3.32 8.75 -6.63
C SER A 81 -3.21 8.63 -5.10
N VAL A 82 -3.68 9.62 -4.32
CA VAL A 82 -3.73 9.51 -2.85
C VAL A 82 -4.82 8.54 -2.38
N GLN A 83 -5.95 8.44 -3.09
CA GLN A 83 -7.04 7.50 -2.77
C GLN A 83 -6.67 6.06 -3.15
N GLU A 84 -6.14 5.84 -4.34
CA GLU A 84 -5.52 4.59 -4.80
C GLU A 84 -4.40 4.18 -3.84
N PHE A 85 -3.51 5.10 -3.43
CA PHE A 85 -2.50 4.80 -2.42
C PHE A 85 -3.11 4.45 -1.05
N ARG A 86 -4.27 5.02 -0.68
CA ARG A 86 -5.04 4.66 0.53
C ARG A 86 -5.83 3.34 0.42
N GLU A 87 -6.10 2.88 -0.79
CA GLU A 87 -6.80 1.63 -1.12
C GLU A 87 -5.84 0.48 -1.46
N ILE A 88 -4.60 0.80 -1.84
CA ILE A 88 -3.44 -0.10 -1.86
C ILE A 88 -2.88 -0.22 -0.43
N GLN A 89 -2.86 0.86 0.36
CA GLN A 89 -3.02 0.76 1.81
C GLN A 89 -4.44 0.22 2.16
N LYS A 90 -4.72 -0.13 3.41
CA LYS A 90 -5.77 -1.11 3.77
C LYS A 90 -5.49 -2.49 3.17
N ALA A 91 -5.65 -2.67 1.84
CA ALA A 91 -5.45 -3.93 1.13
C ALA A 91 -4.07 -4.55 1.40
N THR A 92 -3.02 -3.71 1.46
CA THR A 92 -1.67 -4.13 1.84
C THR A 92 -1.35 -3.85 3.32
N SER A 93 -2.10 -2.96 3.99
CA SER A 93 -1.73 -2.42 5.30
C SER A 93 -2.06 -3.30 6.51
N GLY A 94 -2.87 -4.35 6.38
CA GLY A 94 -3.34 -5.10 7.56
C GLY A 94 -4.08 -4.23 8.59
N PHE A 95 -4.71 -3.14 8.17
CA PHE A 95 -5.47 -2.27 9.07
C PHE A 95 -6.86 -2.90 9.28
N GLY A 96 -7.14 -3.37 10.51
CA GLY A 96 -8.27 -4.29 10.77
C GLY A 96 -7.92 -5.76 10.56
N ASP A 97 -6.64 -6.11 10.47
CA ASP A 97 -6.17 -7.49 10.41
C ASP A 97 -6.30 -8.17 11.77
N ALA A 98 -7.40 -8.91 11.98
CA ALA A 98 -7.61 -9.68 13.21
C ALA A 98 -6.61 -10.84 13.38
N VAL A 99 -5.97 -11.29 12.29
CA VAL A 99 -5.04 -12.43 12.28
C VAL A 99 -3.60 -11.96 12.55
N ASN A 100 -3.14 -10.91 11.88
CA ASN A 100 -1.84 -10.28 12.13
C ASN A 100 -2.00 -8.75 12.36
N PRO A 101 -2.51 -8.31 13.52
CA PRO A 101 -2.75 -6.89 13.80
C PRO A 101 -1.46 -6.06 13.83
N GLN A 102 -0.35 -6.67 14.23
CA GLN A 102 0.98 -6.07 14.27
C GLN A 102 1.53 -5.73 12.89
N LYS A 103 1.04 -6.38 11.81
CA LYS A 103 1.43 -6.07 10.43
C LYS A 103 1.29 -4.60 10.09
N SER A 104 0.22 -3.96 10.55
CA SER A 104 -0.06 -2.54 10.28
C SER A 104 1.01 -1.57 10.76
N GLN A 105 1.70 -1.90 11.86
CA GLN A 105 2.78 -1.10 12.43
C GLN A 105 4.17 -1.55 11.94
N ASN A 106 4.27 -2.77 11.41
CA ASN A 106 5.53 -3.44 11.08
C ASN A 106 5.60 -3.91 9.62
N LEU A 107 4.95 -3.19 8.69
CA LEU A 107 4.72 -3.62 7.30
C LEU A 107 5.96 -4.19 6.57
N ARG A 108 7.13 -3.57 6.76
CA ARG A 108 8.38 -4.00 6.13
C ARG A 108 8.90 -5.32 6.70
N ALA A 109 8.79 -5.51 8.02
CA ALA A 109 9.10 -6.79 8.66
C ALA A 109 8.08 -7.85 8.25
N ALA A 110 6.79 -7.57 8.45
CA ALA A 110 5.70 -8.51 8.20
C ALA A 110 5.66 -9.04 6.75
N ASN A 111 5.96 -8.22 5.76
CA ASN A 111 6.06 -8.67 4.37
C ASN A 111 7.32 -9.52 4.10
N ALA A 112 8.45 -9.22 4.76
CA ALA A 112 9.66 -10.04 4.66
C ALA A 112 9.50 -11.38 5.39
N GLU A 113 8.79 -11.40 6.52
CA GLU A 113 8.40 -12.61 7.27
C GLU A 113 7.46 -13.51 6.45
N GLU A 114 6.44 -12.92 5.81
CA GLU A 114 5.52 -13.64 4.91
C GLU A 114 6.28 -14.30 3.73
N ALA A 115 7.14 -13.54 3.05
CA ALA A 115 7.93 -14.05 1.92
C ALA A 115 8.95 -15.10 2.37
N LEU A 116 9.65 -14.89 3.49
CA LEU A 116 10.59 -15.89 4.02
C LEU A 116 9.89 -17.20 4.41
N THR A 117 8.69 -17.11 5.00
CA THR A 117 7.94 -18.30 5.42
C THR A 117 7.39 -19.04 4.21
N ALA A 118 6.90 -18.32 3.20
CA ALA A 118 6.50 -18.90 1.91
C ALA A 118 7.68 -19.59 1.21
N TYR A 119 8.87 -18.97 1.19
CA TYR A 119 10.08 -19.57 0.64
C TYR A 119 10.43 -20.90 1.32
N VAL A 120 10.34 -20.99 2.64
CA VAL A 120 10.61 -22.23 3.40
C VAL A 120 9.55 -23.31 3.16
N ILE A 121 8.27 -22.95 3.03
CA ILE A 121 7.20 -23.91 2.66
C ILE A 121 7.45 -24.48 1.25
N ASN A 122 7.88 -23.63 0.31
CA ASN A 122 8.16 -24.03 -1.08
C ASN A 122 9.51 -24.76 -1.24
N ASN A 123 10.46 -24.59 -0.31
CA ASN A 123 11.80 -25.20 -0.32
C ASN A 123 12.14 -25.81 1.05
N PRO A 124 11.46 -26.90 1.50
CA PRO A 124 11.65 -27.44 2.85
C PRO A 124 13.08 -27.95 3.13
N ASP A 125 13.79 -28.39 2.10
CA ASP A 125 15.20 -28.79 2.14
C ASP A 125 16.13 -27.64 2.55
N MET A 126 15.76 -26.39 2.21
CA MET A 126 16.50 -25.19 2.57
C MET A 126 16.23 -24.71 4.00
N ALA A 127 15.22 -25.25 4.71
CA ALA A 127 14.87 -24.82 6.07
C ALA A 127 16.07 -24.85 7.03
N ASN A 128 16.85 -25.95 7.00
CA ASN A 128 18.08 -26.12 7.80
C ASN A 128 19.18 -25.07 7.49
N ASN A 129 19.14 -24.42 6.34
CA ASN A 129 20.04 -23.33 5.98
C ASN A 129 19.47 -21.96 6.40
N ILE A 130 18.16 -21.74 6.23
CA ILE A 130 17.48 -20.53 6.73
C ILE A 130 17.58 -20.45 8.26
N GLU A 131 17.40 -21.56 8.97
CA GLU A 131 17.60 -21.66 10.42
C GLU A 131 19.05 -21.36 10.87
N LYS A 132 20.03 -21.17 9.99
CA LYS A 132 21.37 -20.65 10.37
C LYS A 132 21.41 -19.13 10.38
N TRP A 133 20.49 -18.46 9.68
CA TRP A 133 20.48 -17.01 9.48
C TRP A 133 19.44 -16.28 10.35
N ILE A 134 18.36 -16.95 10.72
CA ILE A 134 17.27 -16.40 11.52
C ILE A 134 16.79 -17.40 12.58
N ARG A 135 16.13 -16.90 13.62
CA ARG A 135 15.34 -17.68 14.58
C ARG A 135 13.92 -17.10 14.69
N PRO A 136 12.93 -17.86 15.19
CA PRO A 136 11.60 -17.33 15.45
C PRO A 136 11.58 -16.06 16.32
N GLU A 137 12.47 -15.96 17.31
CA GLU A 137 12.51 -14.79 18.21
C GLU A 137 12.95 -13.51 17.49
N ASP A 138 13.60 -13.62 16.31
CA ASP A 138 13.90 -12.48 15.44
C ASP A 138 12.64 -11.88 14.80
N PHE A 139 11.55 -12.65 14.65
CA PHE A 139 10.31 -12.16 14.03
C PHE A 139 9.65 -11.06 14.89
N VAL A 140 9.17 -10.03 14.21
CA VAL A 140 8.51 -8.86 14.78
C VAL A 140 7.01 -9.10 14.97
N THR A 141 6.35 -9.84 14.07
CA THR A 141 4.92 -10.18 14.23
C THR A 141 4.69 -11.59 14.74
N ASP A 142 3.77 -11.74 15.69
CA ASP A 142 3.51 -12.98 16.43
C ASP A 142 2.80 -14.03 15.56
N PHE A 143 1.91 -13.60 14.67
CA PHE A 143 1.26 -14.50 13.71
C PHE A 143 2.30 -15.14 12.79
N ASN A 144 3.12 -14.33 12.11
CA ASN A 144 4.12 -14.86 11.18
C ASN A 144 5.18 -15.69 11.91
N ARG A 145 5.54 -15.31 13.15
CA ARG A 145 6.43 -16.12 14.01
C ARG A 145 5.86 -17.52 14.19
N ARG A 146 4.60 -17.63 14.64
CA ARG A 146 3.96 -18.94 14.86
C ARG A 146 3.88 -19.76 13.57
N VAL A 147 3.54 -19.15 12.43
CA VAL A 147 3.52 -19.87 11.14
C VAL A 147 4.92 -20.42 10.81
N TYR A 148 5.97 -19.61 10.99
CA TYR A 148 7.35 -20.04 10.77
C TYR A 148 7.81 -21.14 11.75
N GLU A 149 7.45 -21.03 13.04
CA GLU A 149 7.71 -22.05 14.07
C GLU A 149 7.07 -23.39 13.69
N THR A 150 5.77 -23.41 13.41
CA THR A 150 5.03 -24.63 13.05
C THR A 150 5.56 -25.27 11.77
N VAL A 151 5.89 -24.48 10.75
CA VAL A 151 6.49 -24.97 9.51
C VAL A 151 7.86 -25.59 9.76
N THR A 152 8.74 -24.90 10.49
CA THR A 152 10.10 -25.41 10.76
C THR A 152 10.10 -26.60 11.70
N GLU A 153 9.22 -26.64 12.69
CA GLU A 153 9.02 -27.80 13.57
C GLU A 153 8.58 -29.04 12.78
N ARG A 154 7.53 -28.92 11.94
CA ARG A 154 7.11 -30.01 11.04
C ARG A 154 8.24 -30.52 10.15
N ILE A 155 9.05 -29.62 9.59
CA ILE A 155 10.20 -30.01 8.76
C ILE A 155 11.26 -30.78 9.58
N ARG A 156 11.56 -30.36 10.81
CA ARG A 156 12.45 -31.11 11.73
C ARG A 156 11.89 -32.49 12.07
N GLU A 157 10.56 -32.62 12.20
CA GLU A 157 9.86 -33.89 12.42
C GLU A 157 9.73 -34.75 11.14
N ASN A 158 10.23 -34.30 9.99
CA ASN A 158 10.01 -34.91 8.66
C ASN A 158 8.52 -35.05 8.28
N ARG A 159 7.67 -34.16 8.80
CA ARG A 159 6.25 -34.05 8.45
C ARG A 159 6.04 -33.11 7.24
N PRO A 160 5.02 -33.35 6.42
CA PRO A 160 4.71 -32.49 5.29
C PRO A 160 4.14 -31.13 5.76
N VAL A 161 4.43 -30.10 4.96
CA VAL A 161 4.09 -28.69 5.20
C VAL A 161 3.28 -28.09 4.04
N SER A 162 2.57 -28.90 3.26
CA SER A 162 1.70 -28.37 2.21
C SER A 162 0.55 -27.57 2.83
N PRO A 163 -0.12 -26.68 2.08
CA PRO A 163 -1.27 -25.92 2.58
C PRO A 163 -2.36 -26.82 3.20
N THR A 164 -2.55 -28.03 2.66
CA THR A 164 -3.51 -29.00 3.21
C THR A 164 -3.08 -29.52 4.58
N ASP A 165 -1.79 -29.79 4.78
CA ASP A 165 -1.29 -30.35 6.04
C ASP A 165 -1.33 -29.33 7.18
N LEU A 166 -1.13 -28.05 6.87
CA LEU A 166 -1.16 -26.93 7.82
C LEU A 166 -2.58 -26.59 8.34
N THR A 167 -3.64 -27.06 7.67
CA THR A 167 -5.04 -26.86 8.12
C THR A 167 -5.34 -27.45 9.50
N GLN A 168 -4.47 -28.33 10.01
CA GLN A 168 -4.58 -28.93 11.34
C GLN A 168 -4.10 -28.00 12.47
N ASP A 169 -3.23 -27.02 12.16
CA ASP A 169 -2.60 -26.15 13.17
C ASP A 169 -3.17 -24.71 13.15
N PHE A 170 -3.89 -24.33 12.08
CA PHE A 170 -4.38 -22.98 11.83
C PHE A 170 -5.87 -22.97 11.48
N SER A 171 -6.59 -21.96 11.97
CA SER A 171 -8.00 -21.73 11.65
C SER A 171 -8.20 -21.31 10.18
N GLU A 172 -9.44 -21.38 9.68
CA GLU A 172 -9.77 -21.02 8.29
C GLU A 172 -9.33 -19.59 7.89
N GLN A 173 -9.45 -18.62 8.81
CA GLN A 173 -9.03 -17.24 8.57
C GLN A 173 -7.51 -17.11 8.47
N GLU A 174 -6.78 -17.89 9.27
CA GLU A 174 -5.32 -17.95 9.28
C GLU A 174 -4.79 -18.68 8.04
N MET A 175 -5.43 -19.79 7.65
CA MET A 175 -5.17 -20.50 6.41
C MET A 175 -5.42 -19.63 5.18
N SER A 176 -6.44 -18.77 5.18
CA SER A 176 -6.65 -17.76 4.14
C SER A 176 -5.46 -16.79 4.01
N ARG A 177 -4.85 -16.39 5.14
CA ARG A 177 -3.61 -15.57 5.12
C ARG A 177 -2.39 -16.34 4.65
N ILE A 178 -2.22 -17.59 5.07
CA ILE A 178 -1.15 -18.49 4.63
C ILE A 178 -1.22 -18.72 3.11
N ALA A 179 -2.41 -19.00 2.56
CA ALA A 179 -2.63 -19.09 1.12
C ALA A 179 -2.29 -17.76 0.40
N GLY A 180 -2.66 -16.63 1.00
CA GLY A 180 -2.37 -15.29 0.47
C GLY A 180 -0.88 -14.94 0.41
N MET A 181 -0.04 -15.40 1.34
CA MET A 181 1.42 -15.22 1.25
C MET A 181 2.05 -16.15 0.20
N LEU A 182 1.63 -17.42 0.15
CA LEU A 182 2.11 -18.40 -0.83
C LEU A 182 1.80 -17.99 -2.28
N TYR A 183 0.63 -17.40 -2.52
CA TYR A 183 0.28 -16.86 -3.83
C TYR A 183 1.17 -15.68 -4.24
N LYS A 184 1.51 -14.76 -3.32
CA LYS A 184 2.42 -13.64 -3.63
C LYS A 184 3.83 -14.13 -3.95
N ALA A 185 4.31 -15.11 -3.18
CA ALA A 185 5.60 -15.76 -3.38
C ALA A 185 5.73 -16.40 -4.77
N SER A 186 4.71 -17.16 -5.20
CA SER A 186 4.72 -17.85 -6.51
C SER A 186 4.75 -16.89 -7.70
N VAL A 187 4.19 -15.68 -7.56
CA VAL A 187 4.27 -14.61 -8.58
C VAL A 187 5.61 -13.87 -8.54
N GLY A 188 6.29 -13.82 -7.39
CA GLY A 188 7.52 -13.05 -7.18
C GLY A 188 8.81 -13.72 -7.66
N GLY A 189 8.83 -15.06 -7.79
CA GLY A 189 10.04 -15.80 -8.21
C GLY A 189 11.15 -15.80 -7.16
N GLU A 190 10.88 -16.39 -5.99
CA GLU A 190 11.77 -16.31 -4.83
C GLU A 190 13.08 -17.09 -4.98
N THR A 191 14.21 -16.45 -4.66
CA THR A 191 15.55 -17.04 -4.69
C THR A 191 16.15 -17.16 -3.29
N LEU A 192 17.20 -17.97 -3.14
CA LEU A 192 17.94 -18.09 -1.87
C LEU A 192 18.59 -16.74 -1.47
N GLU A 193 18.97 -15.93 -2.44
CA GLU A 193 19.47 -14.56 -2.25
C GLU A 193 18.38 -13.66 -1.66
N ALA A 194 17.15 -13.71 -2.20
CA ALA A 194 16.00 -12.99 -1.64
C ALA A 194 15.71 -13.44 -0.20
N ALA A 195 15.74 -14.74 0.09
CA ALA A 195 15.56 -15.27 1.44
C ALA A 195 16.62 -14.75 2.44
N LYS A 196 17.89 -14.63 2.03
CA LYS A 196 18.94 -13.98 2.84
C LYS A 196 18.62 -12.52 3.12
N ASP A 197 18.12 -11.79 2.13
CA ASP A 197 17.79 -10.37 2.28
C ASP A 197 16.54 -10.16 3.16
N TYR A 198 15.53 -11.05 3.09
CA TYR A 198 14.43 -11.07 4.04
C TYR A 198 14.93 -11.30 5.47
N CYS A 199 15.84 -12.26 5.70
CA CYS A 199 16.45 -12.48 7.02
C CYS A 199 17.15 -11.21 7.57
N LYS A 200 17.86 -10.46 6.71
CA LYS A 200 18.49 -9.18 7.10
C LYS A 200 17.44 -8.13 7.47
N ILE A 201 16.37 -7.99 6.67
CA ILE A 201 15.29 -7.02 6.91
C ILE A 201 14.62 -7.30 8.26
N ILE A 202 14.25 -8.54 8.55
CA ILE A 202 13.58 -8.91 9.80
C ILE A 202 14.44 -8.53 11.01
N LYS A 203 15.75 -8.83 10.98
CA LYS A 203 16.70 -8.46 12.05
C LYS A 203 16.89 -6.95 12.20
N GLN A 204 16.93 -6.21 11.09
CA GLN A 204 17.01 -4.74 11.11
C GLN A 204 15.76 -4.09 11.71
N GLU A 205 14.57 -4.58 11.36
CA GLU A 205 13.32 -4.08 11.92
C GLU A 205 13.15 -4.49 13.39
N LYS A 206 13.52 -5.72 13.78
CA LYS A 206 13.47 -6.20 15.18
C LYS A 206 14.35 -5.37 16.11
N SER A 207 15.57 -5.06 15.70
CA SER A 207 16.48 -4.17 16.45
C SER A 207 15.95 -2.74 16.48
N SER A 208 15.41 -2.22 15.38
CA SER A 208 14.78 -0.90 15.32
C SER A 208 13.52 -0.79 16.20
N ALA A 209 12.75 -1.86 16.35
CA ALA A 209 11.60 -1.95 17.24
C ALA A 209 12.01 -1.89 18.72
N LYS A 210 13.05 -2.64 19.11
CA LYS A 210 13.63 -2.56 20.47
C LYS A 210 14.13 -1.15 20.85
N LEU A 211 14.60 -0.36 19.88
CA LEU A 211 14.99 1.04 20.11
C LEU A 211 13.78 2.01 20.24
N ARG A 212 12.57 1.59 19.88
CA ARG A 212 11.34 2.41 19.95
C ARG A 212 10.48 2.14 21.18
N GLU A 213 10.67 0.99 21.83
CA GLU A 213 10.09 0.76 23.15
C GLU A 213 10.72 1.73 24.17
N PRO A 214 9.94 2.27 25.13
CA PRO A 214 10.50 3.07 26.21
C PRO A 214 11.37 2.19 27.10
N LEU A 215 12.67 2.19 26.82
CA LEU A 215 13.69 1.43 27.52
C LEU A 215 13.62 1.69 29.03
N LYS A 216 13.63 0.63 29.82
CA LYS A 216 13.93 0.76 31.26
C LYS A 216 15.40 1.18 31.39
N ASP A 217 15.71 2.01 32.39
CA ASP A 217 17.03 2.67 32.53
C ASP A 217 18.23 1.70 32.46
N ASP A 218 18.06 0.46 32.94
CA ASP A 218 19.10 -0.57 32.91
C ASP A 218 19.28 -1.24 31.53
N GLU A 219 18.22 -1.32 30.72
CA GLU A 219 18.29 -1.84 29.35
C GLU A 219 18.86 -0.79 28.39
N ALA A 220 18.53 0.49 28.60
CA ALA A 220 19.12 1.60 27.86
C ALA A 220 20.65 1.64 27.99
N LYS A 221 21.18 1.45 29.21
CA LYS A 221 22.64 1.38 29.46
C LYS A 221 23.31 0.22 28.71
N ARG A 222 22.75 -0.99 28.81
CA ARG A 222 23.30 -2.19 28.15
C ARG A 222 23.35 -2.03 26.62
N LEU A 223 22.27 -1.51 26.03
CA LEU A 223 22.20 -1.27 24.59
C LEU A 223 23.20 -0.20 24.14
N PHE A 224 23.42 0.85 24.96
CA PHE A 224 24.41 1.89 24.68
C PHE A 224 25.84 1.33 24.73
N GLU A 225 26.17 0.49 25.72
CA GLU A 225 27.47 -0.19 25.83
C GLU A 225 27.74 -1.13 24.63
N GLU A 226 26.72 -1.84 24.16
CA GLU A 226 26.81 -2.77 23.03
C GLU A 226 27.02 -2.02 21.69
N ILE A 227 26.36 -0.87 21.50
CA ILE A 227 26.58 0.02 20.35
C ILE A 227 28.00 0.63 20.39
N GLN A 228 28.53 0.98 21.56
CA GLN A 228 29.90 1.48 21.68
C GLN A 228 30.93 0.39 21.33
N LYS A 229 30.77 -0.84 21.87
CA LYS A 229 31.65 -1.98 21.53
C LYS A 229 31.68 -2.25 20.03
N ASN A 230 30.54 -2.22 19.34
CA ASN A 230 30.47 -2.42 17.89
C ASN A 230 31.03 -1.26 17.05
N LYS A 231 31.27 -0.08 17.62
CA LYS A 231 31.95 1.05 16.96
C LYS A 231 33.46 1.09 17.20
N LEU A 232 33.94 0.47 18.28
CA LEU A 232 35.36 0.40 18.67
C LEU A 232 36.08 -0.86 18.16
N GLY A 233 35.37 -1.77 17.49
CA GLY A 233 35.91 -3.01 16.89
C GLY A 233 36.30 -2.91 15.41
N LYS A 234 36.71 -1.74 14.92
CA LYS A 234 37.23 -1.50 13.56
C LYS A 234 38.57 -0.80 13.60
#